data_AF-A0A2N2HFC1-F1
#
_entry.id   AF-A0A2N2HFC1-F1
#
_cell.length_a   1.000
_cell.length_b   1.000
_cell.length_c   1.000
_cell.angle_alpha   90.00
_cell.angle_beta   90.00
_cell.angle_gamma   90.00
#
_symmetry.space_group_name_H-M   'P 1'
#
loop_
_entity.id
_entity.type
_entity.pdbx_description
1 polymer ?
#
loop_
_entity_poly.entity_id
_entity_poly.type
_entity_poly.pdbx_seq_one_letter_code
_entity_poly.pdbx_strand_id
1 'polypeptide(L)' 'MLTSDLIRVRRRGDKVSPLYLQPKQMEAAMPLVEGLIEVFRSSVGSTMADLDEAVRELSAAETDRLRVAGFIKL' A
#
# COMPACT_ATOMS: atom_id res chain seq x y z
N MET A 1 -8.26 -5.01 -7.06
CA MET A 1 -9.44 -4.76 -6.18
C MET A 1 -9.07 -5.11 -4.75
N LEU A 2 -9.39 -4.25 -3.79
CA LEU A 2 -9.04 -4.46 -2.37
C LEU A 2 -9.93 -5.53 -1.72
N THR A 3 -9.34 -6.31 -0.83
CA THR A 3 -10.04 -7.25 0.06
C THR A 3 -10.55 -6.53 1.31
N SER A 4 -11.56 -7.09 1.97
CA SER A 4 -12.28 -6.42 3.07
C SER A 4 -11.42 -6.03 4.26
N ASP A 5 -10.34 -6.78 4.50
CA ASP A 5 -9.32 -6.54 5.53
C ASP A 5 -8.45 -5.32 5.24
N LEU A 6 -8.36 -4.87 3.98
CA LEU A 6 -7.59 -3.71 3.57
C LEU A 6 -8.43 -2.43 3.45
N ILE A 7 -9.76 -2.53 3.61
CA ILE A 7 -10.65 -1.37 3.48
C ILE A 7 -10.57 -0.51 4.74
N ARG A 8 -10.22 0.77 4.57
CA ARG A 8 -10.24 1.77 5.64
C ARG A 8 -11.59 2.47 5.67
N VAL A 9 -12.37 2.20 6.71
CA VAL A 9 -13.64 2.89 6.97
C VAL A 9 -13.69 3.42 8.39
N ARG A 10 -14.46 4.48 8.58
CA ARG A 10 -14.89 4.99 9.88
C ARG A 10 -16.37 4.69 10.06
N ARG A 11 -16.74 4.07 11.18
CA ARG A 11 -18.14 3.86 11.57
C ARG A 11 -18.52 4.87 12.64
N ARG A 12 -19.68 5.52 12.50
CA ARG A 12 -20.30 6.40 13.50
C ARG A 12 -21.80 6.18 13.48
N GLY A 13 -22.33 5.52 14.51
CA GLY A 13 -23.73 5.10 14.57
C GLY A 13 -24.07 4.16 13.40
N ASP A 14 -25.09 4.53 12.64
CA ASP A 14 -25.56 3.85 11.43
C ASP A 14 -24.77 4.21 10.16
N LYS A 15 -23.85 5.18 10.24
CA LYS A 15 -23.06 5.64 9.08
C LYS A 15 -21.71 4.97 8.98
N VAL A 16 -21.38 4.50 7.78
CA VAL A 16 -20.06 4.02 7.37
C VAL A 16 -19.49 5.00 6.35
N SER A 17 -18.29 5.53 6.61
CA SER A 17 -17.62 6.47 5.72
C SER A 17 -16.24 5.94 5.33
N PRO A 18 -15.89 5.89 4.04
CA PRO A 18 -14.55 5.53 3.59
C PRO A 18 -13.53 6.58 4.06
N LEU A 19 -12.34 6.11 4.41
CA LEU A 19 -11.21 6.96 4.78
C LEU A 19 -10.23 7.05 3.60
N TYR A 20 -10.55 7.92 2.65
CA TYR A 20 -9.65 8.24 1.54
C TYR A 20 -8.40 8.97 2.03
N LEU A 21 -7.30 8.78 1.29
CA LEU A 21 -6.08 9.55 1.51
C LEU A 21 -6.36 11.03 1.29
N GLN A 22 -5.99 11.85 2.27
CA GLN A 22 -5.99 13.29 2.15
C GLN A 22 -4.81 13.74 1.28
N PRO A 23 -4.85 14.90 0.62
CA PRO A 23 -3.78 15.38 -0.26
C PRO A 23 -2.37 15.30 0.36
N LYS A 24 -2.21 15.78 1.60
CA LYS A 24 -0.93 15.68 2.33
C LYS A 24 -0.46 14.23 2.57
N GLN A 25 -1.39 13.31 2.78
CA GLN A 25 -1.06 11.89 2.96
C GLN A 25 -0.69 11.22 1.64
N MET A 26 -1.26 11.68 0.53
CA MET A 26 -0.93 11.26 -0.82
C MET A 26 0.48 11.74 -1.19
N GLU A 27 0.78 13.01 -0.99
CA GLU A 27 2.11 13.58 -1.23
C GLU A 27 3.19 12.84 -0.43
N ALA A 28 2.94 12.61 0.86
CA ALA A 28 3.87 11.85 1.71
C ALA A 28 4.02 10.38 1.29
N ALA A 29 3.03 9.79 0.62
CA ALA A 29 3.08 8.40 0.17
C ALA A 29 3.75 8.25 -1.21
N MET A 30 3.93 9.33 -1.97
CA MET A 30 4.40 9.26 -3.35
C MET A 30 5.76 8.55 -3.51
N PRO A 31 6.77 8.82 -2.67
CA PRO A 31 8.06 8.15 -2.79
C PRO A 31 7.96 6.62 -2.64
N LEU A 32 7.10 6.16 -1.72
CA LEU A 32 6.82 4.73 -1.55
C LEU A 32 6.14 4.15 -2.80
N VAL A 33 5.12 4.82 -3.31
CA VAL A 33 4.36 4.35 -4.48
C VAL A 33 5.26 4.25 -5.72
N GLU A 34 6.07 5.28 -5.97
CA GLU A 34 7.04 5.29 -7.05
C GLU A 34 8.07 4.17 -6.89
N GLY A 35 8.60 3.99 -5.68
CA GLY A 35 9.51 2.90 -5.35
C GLY A 35 8.90 1.52 -5.57
N LEU A 36 7.64 1.31 -5.15
CA LEU A 36 6.93 0.04 -5.35
C LEU A 36 6.78 -0.26 -6.84
N ILE A 37 6.37 0.71 -7.65
CA ILE A 37 6.25 0.55 -9.10
C ILE A 37 7.58 0.12 -9.72
N GLU A 38 8.70 0.72 -9.28
CA GLU A 38 10.02 0.36 -9.78
C GLU A 38 10.45 -1.06 -9.35
N VAL A 39 10.17 -1.46 -8.11
CA VAL A 39 10.38 -2.84 -7.63
C VAL A 39 9.61 -3.83 -8.50
N PHE A 40 8.32 -3.60 -8.74
CA PHE A 40 7.52 -4.48 -9.59
C PHE A 40 8.01 -4.54 -11.04
N ARG A 41 8.47 -3.41 -11.60
CA ARG A 41 9.04 -3.35 -12.97
C ARG A 41 10.35 -4.12 -13.08
N SER A 42 11.25 -3.95 -12.12
CA SER A 42 12.56 -4.60 -12.12
C SER A 42 12.49 -6.09 -11.78
N SER A 43 11.41 -6.54 -11.15
CA SER A 43 11.22 -7.94 -10.73
C SER A 43 10.68 -8.86 -11.82
N VAL A 44 10.50 -8.40 -13.05
CA VAL A 44 10.06 -9.25 -14.17
C VAL A 44 11.06 -10.38 -14.40
N GLY A 45 10.61 -11.63 -14.25
CA GLY A 45 11.44 -12.82 -14.35
C GLY A 45 12.08 -13.28 -13.03
N SER A 46 11.91 -12.51 -11.95
CA SER A 46 12.31 -12.92 -10.59
C SER A 46 11.32 -13.92 -9.99
N THR A 47 11.71 -14.61 -8.92
CA THR A 47 10.77 -15.45 -8.19
C THR A 47 9.81 -14.58 -7.37
N MET A 48 8.66 -15.13 -6.99
CA MET A 48 7.74 -14.45 -6.08
C MET A 48 8.41 -14.14 -4.74
N ALA A 49 9.29 -15.03 -4.26
CA ALA A 49 9.99 -14.84 -2.99
C ALA A 49 10.93 -13.62 -3.04
N ASP A 50 11.64 -13.43 -4.16
CA ASP A 50 12.54 -12.28 -4.33
C ASP A 50 11.74 -10.97 -4.41
N LEU A 51 10.61 -10.98 -5.11
CA LEU A 51 9.70 -9.83 -5.17
C LEU A 51 9.14 -9.49 -3.78
N ASP A 52 8.67 -10.48 -3.05
CA ASP A 52 8.11 -10.30 -1.70
C ASP A 52 9.16 -9.70 -0.75
N GLU A 53 10.42 -10.16 -0.83
CA GLU A 53 11.49 -9.60 -0.01
C GLU A 53 11.82 -8.15 -0.41
N ALA A 54 11.95 -7.85 -1.71
CA ALA A 54 12.22 -6.49 -2.18
C ALA A 54 11.12 -5.49 -1.77
N VAL A 55 9.85 -5.89 -1.88
CA VAL A 55 8.70 -5.08 -1.44
C VAL A 55 8.74 -4.88 0.08
N ARG A 56 9.10 -5.92 0.84
CA ARG A 56 9.21 -5.85 2.30
C ARG A 56 10.33 -4.92 2.74
N GLU A 57 11.50 -4.99 2.12
CA GLU A 57 12.64 -4.12 2.41
C GLU A 57 12.29 -2.65 2.17
N LEU A 58 11.72 -2.35 1.00
CA LEU A 58 11.32 -0.98 0.65
C LEU A 58 10.29 -0.40 1.64
N SER A 59 9.34 -1.23 2.08
CA SER A 59 8.24 -0.79 2.94
C SER A 59 8.52 -0.90 4.44
N ALA A 60 9.70 -1.39 4.86
CA ALA A 60 10.02 -1.66 6.26
C ALA A 60 9.96 -0.41 7.17
N ALA A 61 10.24 0.77 6.61
CA ALA A 61 10.22 2.04 7.35
C ALA A 61 8.81 2.64 7.51
N GLU A 62 7.80 2.10 6.82
CA GLU A 62 6.45 2.66 6.83
C GLU A 62 5.62 2.20 8.03
N THR A 63 4.98 3.16 8.69
CA THR A 63 4.18 2.90 9.90
C THR A 63 2.74 2.49 9.58
N ASP A 64 2.16 2.99 8.50
CA ASP A 64 0.78 2.67 8.08
C ASP A 64 0.76 1.39 7.23
N ARG A 65 0.85 0.24 7.91
CA ARG A 65 0.90 -1.09 7.29
C ARG A 65 -0.31 -1.40 6.39
N LEU A 66 -1.50 -0.90 6.76
CA LEU A 66 -2.73 -1.09 5.97
C LEU A 66 -2.65 -0.34 4.64
N ARG A 67 -2.11 0.88 4.65
CA ARG A 67 -1.87 1.65 3.43
C ARG A 67 -0.85 0.96 2.52
N VAL A 68 0.27 0.52 3.08
CA VAL A 68 1.32 -0.21 2.35
C VAL A 68 0.74 -1.46 1.66
N ALA A 69 0.05 -2.32 2.42
CA ALA A 69 -0.57 -3.53 1.88
C ALA A 69 -1.63 -3.22 0.81
N GLY A 70 -2.38 -2.12 0.98
CA GLY A 70 -3.31 -1.64 -0.02
C GLY A 70 -2.65 -1.25 -1.35
N PHE A 71 -1.48 -0.60 -1.30
CA PHE A 71 -0.72 -0.25 -2.51
C PHE A 71 -0.14 -1.49 -3.19
N ILE A 72 0.47 -2.41 -2.45
CA ILE A 72 1.04 -3.65 -2.98
C ILE A 72 -0.01 -4.52 -3.68
N LYS A 73 -1.25 -4.48 -3.19
CA LYS A 73 -2.36 -5.30 -3.72
C LYS A 73 -2.89 -4.84 -5.09
N LEU A 74 -2.65 -3.58 -5.46
CA LEU A 74 -3.24 -2.94 -6.66
C LEU A 74 -2.30 -3.03 -7.86
#